data_AF-A0A8H8M7U8-F1
#
_entry.id   AF-A0A8H8M7U8-F1
#
_cell.length_a   1.000
_cell.length_b   1.000
_cell.length_c   1.000
_cell.angle_alpha   90.00
_cell.angle_beta   90.00
_cell.angle_gamma   90.00
#
_symmetry.space_group_name_H-M   'P 1'
#
loop_
_entity.id
_entity.type
_entity.pdbx_description
1 polymer ?
#
loop_
_entity_poly.entity_id
_entity_poly.type
_entity_poly.pdbx_seq_one_letter_code
_entity_poly.pdbx_strand_id
1 'polypeptide(L)'
;MIFNSCNTLQAVVGMFAHSTNTSKRTIEFLSHAGLSIAPTSINRMVGRLSSEARLLFKDELSGLVSAIGLDNLEVRFNGEQPTPENPGQLVSMTSAAFFPLHSGTTKEDLRVCEEPWARSPFNPHRSLPPVVFSHDRLMSMVLKISFPPEDEMSMHSLFAWHVCDILLNKDLETIPQDLKDFFRKEKLGLPAQQGWIPHTKTTQKPLHTMNISLSTSHGSAMALENILKQGGAIREQRKAHILLMHADLGAGKKYLGLQESRGIKDDAWDRLQFIIFLPGWFHIRIALADAMH
;
A
#
# COMPACT_ATOMS: atom_id res chain seq x y z
N MET A 1 -43.10 7.69 4.63
CA MET A 1 -42.31 6.66 5.33
C MET A 1 -41.32 7.39 6.20
N ILE A 2 -41.56 7.44 7.52
CA ILE A 2 -40.81 8.28 8.47
C ILE A 2 -39.53 7.52 8.83
N PHE A 3 -38.36 8.02 8.40
CA PHE A 3 -37.12 7.67 9.08
C PHE A 3 -37.20 8.34 10.45
N ASN A 4 -37.55 7.57 11.49
CA ASN A 4 -37.30 7.99 12.86
C ASN A 4 -35.84 8.43 12.94
N SER A 5 -35.62 9.68 13.29
CA SER A 5 -34.32 10.22 13.66
C SER A 5 -33.80 9.40 14.83
N CYS A 6 -33.04 8.34 14.52
CA CYS A 6 -32.26 7.63 15.52
C CYS A 6 -31.47 8.67 16.29
N ASN A 7 -31.56 8.65 17.61
CA ASN A 7 -30.72 9.48 18.44
C ASN A 7 -29.26 9.13 18.11
N THR A 8 -28.52 10.08 17.52
CA THR A 8 -27.14 9.91 17.08
C THR A 8 -26.27 9.31 18.19
N LEU A 9 -26.53 9.70 19.45
CA LEU A 9 -25.80 9.17 20.61
C LEU A 9 -26.02 7.67 20.80
N GLN A 10 -27.27 7.19 20.73
CA GLN A 10 -27.58 5.76 20.86
C GLN A 10 -26.95 4.92 19.74
N ALA A 11 -26.89 5.48 18.52
CA ALA A 11 -26.23 4.84 17.38
C ALA A 11 -24.71 4.74 17.59
N VAL A 12 -24.07 5.82 18.07
CA VAL A 12 -22.64 5.84 18.39
C VAL A 12 -22.31 4.89 19.53
N VAL A 13 -23.07 4.90 20.63
CA VAL A 13 -22.88 3.98 21.77
C VAL A 13 -23.05 2.52 21.32
N GLY A 14 -24.09 2.23 20.53
CA GLY A 14 -24.31 0.88 19.99
C GLY A 14 -23.18 0.41 19.09
N MET A 15 -22.68 1.28 18.19
CA MET A 15 -21.53 0.98 17.34
C MET A 15 -20.26 0.76 18.14
N PHE A 16 -20.00 1.61 19.13
CA PHE A 16 -18.85 1.49 20.00
C PHE A 16 -18.87 0.15 20.75
N ALA A 17 -19.97 -0.17 21.43
CA ALA A 17 -20.14 -1.44 22.14
C ALA A 17 -19.97 -2.64 21.20
N HIS A 18 -20.55 -2.58 19.99
CA HIS A 18 -20.37 -3.62 18.99
C HIS A 18 -18.91 -3.76 18.55
N SER A 19 -18.20 -2.64 18.34
CA SER A 19 -16.79 -2.64 17.93
C SER A 19 -15.84 -3.17 19.01
N THR A 20 -16.21 -3.04 20.28
CA THR A 20 -15.45 -3.58 21.43
C THR A 20 -15.84 -5.02 21.77
N ASN A 21 -16.52 -5.72 20.86
CA ASN A 21 -16.99 -7.10 21.02
C ASN A 21 -17.86 -7.29 22.29
N THR A 22 -18.61 -6.26 22.69
CA THR A 22 -19.53 -6.34 23.84
C THR A 22 -20.60 -7.40 23.58
N SER A 23 -20.91 -8.21 24.60
CA SER A 23 -21.86 -9.32 24.46
C SER A 23 -23.22 -8.84 23.93
N LYS A 24 -23.86 -9.66 23.08
CA LYS A 24 -25.18 -9.34 22.53
C LYS A 24 -26.21 -9.03 23.63
N ARG A 25 -26.16 -9.76 24.75
CA ARG A 25 -27.03 -9.53 25.92
C ARG A 25 -26.83 -8.15 26.54
N THR A 26 -25.58 -7.70 26.67
CA THR A 26 -25.26 -6.36 27.17
C THR A 26 -25.76 -5.28 26.21
N ILE A 27 -25.60 -5.48 24.89
CA ILE A 27 -26.12 -4.53 23.88
C ILE A 27 -27.66 -4.50 23.90
N GLU A 28 -28.32 -5.65 24.05
CA GLU A 28 -29.77 -5.74 24.21
C GLU A 28 -30.24 -5.01 25.48
N PHE A 29 -29.55 -5.20 26.61
CA PHE A 29 -29.82 -4.47 27.84
C PHE A 29 -29.68 -2.95 27.65
N LEU A 30 -28.56 -2.47 27.07
CA LEU A 30 -28.35 -1.07 26.77
C LEU A 30 -29.43 -0.51 25.81
N SER A 31 -29.89 -1.34 24.87
CA SER A 31 -30.97 -0.96 23.96
C SER A 31 -32.31 -0.81 24.69
N HIS A 32 -32.63 -1.73 25.61
CA HIS A 32 -33.85 -1.64 26.43
C HIS A 32 -33.81 -0.47 27.42
N ALA A 33 -32.62 -0.12 27.93
CA ALA A 33 -32.40 1.05 28.78
C ALA A 33 -32.43 2.39 28.00
N GLY A 34 -32.55 2.36 26.68
CA GLY A 34 -32.53 3.57 25.84
C GLY A 34 -31.14 4.21 25.72
N LEU A 35 -30.07 3.46 25.95
CA LEU A 35 -28.68 3.93 25.83
C LEU A 35 -28.02 3.53 24.51
N SER A 36 -28.55 2.49 23.84
CA SER A 36 -28.07 1.99 22.55
C SER A 36 -29.24 1.76 21.59
N ILE A 37 -28.93 1.67 20.30
CA ILE A 37 -29.83 1.05 19.31
C ILE A 37 -29.80 -0.49 19.45
N ALA A 38 -30.83 -1.15 18.92
CA ALA A 38 -30.94 -2.61 18.95
C ALA A 38 -29.81 -3.29 18.15
N PRO A 39 -29.37 -4.51 18.53
CA PRO A 39 -28.33 -5.25 17.80
C PRO A 39 -28.61 -5.41 16.30
N THR A 40 -29.87 -5.61 15.92
CA THR A 40 -30.29 -5.73 14.52
C THR A 40 -30.09 -4.43 13.74
N SER A 41 -30.34 -3.28 14.38
CA SER A 41 -30.09 -1.96 13.80
C SER A 41 -28.60 -1.69 13.62
N ILE A 42 -27.76 -2.10 14.59
CA ILE A 42 -26.30 -2.01 14.49
C ILE A 42 -25.82 -2.82 13.29
N ASN A 43 -26.19 -4.10 13.20
CA ASN A 43 -25.77 -4.97 12.10
C ASN A 43 -26.22 -4.42 10.73
N ARG A 44 -27.44 -3.88 10.65
CA ARG A 44 -27.94 -3.24 9.43
C ARG A 44 -27.12 -2.00 9.08
N MET A 45 -26.76 -1.18 10.06
CA MET A 45 -25.96 0.02 9.86
C MET A 45 -24.54 -0.33 9.40
N VAL A 46 -23.87 -1.28 10.04
CA VAL A 46 -22.56 -1.82 9.61
C VAL A 46 -22.64 -2.34 8.17
N GLY A 47 -23.68 -3.12 7.85
CA GLY A 47 -23.90 -3.64 6.50
C GLY A 47 -24.09 -2.55 5.45
N ARG A 48 -24.84 -1.48 5.78
CA ARG A 48 -25.02 -0.33 4.89
C ARG A 48 -23.74 0.47 4.71
N LEU A 49 -23.06 0.83 5.80
CA LEU A 49 -21.78 1.54 5.75
C LEU A 49 -20.75 0.78 4.91
N SER A 50 -20.67 -0.54 5.09
CA SER A 50 -19.79 -1.41 4.29
C SER A 50 -20.19 -1.40 2.80
N SER A 51 -21.48 -1.51 2.49
CA SER A 51 -21.96 -1.44 1.10
C SER A 51 -21.72 -0.07 0.46
N GLU A 52 -21.94 1.02 1.20
CA GLU A 52 -21.71 2.39 0.72
C GLU A 52 -20.22 2.65 0.50
N ALA A 53 -19.36 2.24 1.44
CA ALA A 53 -17.91 2.29 1.26
C ALA A 53 -17.48 1.51 0.00
N ARG A 54 -18.03 0.31 -0.23
CA ARG A 54 -17.75 -0.47 -1.44
C ARG A 54 -18.18 0.24 -2.72
N LEU A 55 -19.32 0.94 -2.72
CA LEU A 55 -19.75 1.72 -3.88
C LEU A 55 -18.83 2.91 -4.12
N LEU A 56 -18.39 3.60 -3.07
CA LEU A 56 -17.43 4.70 -3.17
C LEU A 56 -16.07 4.23 -3.73
N PHE A 57 -15.64 3.01 -3.39
CA PHE A 57 -14.36 2.47 -3.83
C PHE A 57 -14.39 1.88 -5.24
N LYS A 58 -15.55 1.45 -5.73
CA LYS A 58 -15.68 0.77 -7.02
C LYS A 58 -15.14 1.60 -8.18
N ASP A 59 -15.17 2.92 -8.08
CA ASP A 59 -14.69 3.77 -9.17
C ASP A 59 -13.25 4.26 -8.96
N GLU A 60 -12.63 3.97 -7.81
CA GLU A 60 -11.33 4.52 -7.43
C GLU A 60 -10.19 4.02 -8.33
N LEU A 61 -10.10 2.70 -8.57
CA LEU A 61 -9.11 2.16 -9.50
C LEU A 61 -9.55 2.26 -10.96
N SER A 62 -10.85 2.46 -11.22
CA SER A 62 -11.33 2.77 -12.57
C SER A 62 -10.87 4.16 -13.03
N GLY A 63 -10.68 5.08 -12.08
CA GLY A 63 -10.12 6.40 -12.30
C GLY A 63 -8.64 6.39 -12.66
N LEU A 64 -7.95 5.25 -12.49
CA LEU A 64 -6.54 4.99 -12.80
C LEU A 64 -5.50 5.88 -12.09
N VAL A 65 -5.90 6.91 -11.35
CA VAL A 65 -5.00 7.89 -10.68
C VAL A 65 -4.84 7.57 -9.18
N SER A 66 -4.57 6.31 -8.87
CA SER A 66 -4.40 5.85 -7.48
C SER A 66 -3.29 4.82 -7.38
N ALA A 67 -2.51 4.89 -6.31
CA ALA A 67 -1.64 3.82 -5.87
C ALA A 67 -2.39 2.89 -4.89
N ILE A 68 -1.89 1.66 -4.75
CA ILE A 68 -2.34 0.73 -3.71
C ILE A 68 -1.26 0.54 -2.66
N GLY A 69 -1.67 0.42 -1.41
CA GLY A 69 -0.84 -0.09 -0.31
C GLY A 69 -1.44 -1.38 0.21
N LEU A 70 -0.61 -2.36 0.52
CA LEU A 70 -1.04 -3.56 1.22
C LEU A 70 0.01 -4.03 2.22
N ASP A 71 -0.47 -4.62 3.31
CA ASP A 71 0.37 -5.17 4.36
C ASP A 71 -0.33 -6.35 5.05
N ASN A 72 0.47 -7.21 5.69
CA ASN A 72 -0.03 -8.29 6.53
C ASN A 72 -0.72 -7.71 7.76
N LEU A 73 -1.87 -8.28 8.11
CA LEU A 73 -2.61 -7.97 9.33
C LEU A 73 -2.71 -9.26 10.15
N GLU A 74 -1.82 -9.38 11.14
CA GLU A 74 -1.79 -10.49 12.08
C GLU A 74 -2.59 -10.13 13.34
N VAL A 75 -3.71 -10.81 13.56
CA VAL A 75 -4.53 -10.62 14.77
C VAL A 75 -4.41 -11.85 15.64
N ARG A 76 -3.88 -11.67 16.85
CA ARG A 76 -3.82 -12.74 17.84
C ARG A 76 -5.07 -12.70 18.72
N PHE A 77 -5.89 -13.73 18.63
CA PHE A 77 -7.01 -13.96 19.54
C PHE A 77 -6.53 -14.83 20.69
N ASN A 78 -6.24 -14.19 21.83
CA ASN A 78 -5.95 -14.90 23.07
C ASN A 78 -7.29 -15.31 23.72
N GLY A 79 -7.40 -16.54 24.22
CA GLY A 79 -8.44 -16.88 25.19
C GLY A 79 -8.21 -16.13 26.50
N GLU A 80 -9.25 -15.98 27.34
CA GLU A 80 -9.09 -15.41 28.69
C GLU A 80 -8.04 -16.17 29.51
N GLN A 81 -7.87 -17.47 29.25
CA GLN A 81 -6.81 -18.32 29.79
C GLN A 81 -6.28 -19.22 28.67
N PRO A 82 -5.18 -18.83 27.97
CA PRO A 82 -4.55 -19.71 26.99
C PRO A 82 -4.01 -20.95 27.71
N THR A 83 -4.43 -22.13 27.28
CA THR A 83 -3.91 -23.41 27.80
C THR A 83 -2.95 -24.02 26.77
N PRO A 84 -2.10 -25.00 27.15
CA PRO A 84 -1.27 -25.72 26.19
C PRO A 84 -2.08 -26.37 25.04
N GLU A 85 -3.30 -26.79 25.33
CA GLU A 85 -4.23 -27.40 24.36
C GLU A 85 -4.97 -26.35 23.52
N ASN A 86 -5.01 -25.09 23.96
CA ASN A 86 -5.66 -23.99 23.26
C ASN A 86 -4.86 -22.69 23.41
N PRO A 87 -3.71 -22.58 22.71
CA PRO A 87 -2.74 -21.49 22.87
C PRO A 87 -3.21 -20.13 22.30
N GLY A 88 -4.47 -20.04 21.85
CA GLY A 88 -5.00 -18.93 21.09
C GLY A 88 -4.86 -19.12 19.58
N GLN A 89 -5.57 -18.30 18.82
CA GLN A 89 -5.59 -18.36 17.37
C GLN A 89 -4.89 -17.13 16.79
N LEU A 90 -3.85 -17.36 15.99
CA LEU A 90 -3.30 -16.31 15.12
C LEU A 90 -4.06 -16.33 13.80
N VAL A 91 -4.70 -15.22 13.46
CA VAL A 91 -5.39 -15.04 12.19
C VAL A 91 -4.56 -14.09 11.33
N SER A 92 -4.01 -14.63 10.25
CA SER A 92 -3.26 -13.91 9.23
C SER A 92 -4.21 -13.41 8.15
N MET A 93 -4.34 -12.09 8.05
CA MET A 93 -5.16 -11.41 7.05
C MET A 93 -4.31 -10.44 6.23
N THR A 94 -4.89 -9.87 5.18
CA THR A 94 -4.29 -8.76 4.43
C THR A 94 -5.13 -7.52 4.64
N SER A 95 -4.47 -6.42 4.99
CA SER A 95 -5.04 -5.07 4.94
C SER A 95 -4.54 -4.35 3.69
N ALA A 96 -5.38 -3.47 3.13
CA ALA A 96 -4.99 -2.69 1.96
C ALA A 96 -5.69 -1.32 1.96
N ALA A 97 -5.16 -0.39 1.19
CA ALA A 97 -5.77 0.93 1.00
C ALA A 97 -5.42 1.52 -0.37
N PHE A 98 -6.28 2.41 -0.85
CA PHE A 98 -5.98 3.28 -1.97
C PHE A 98 -5.36 4.58 -1.49
N PHE A 99 -4.39 5.06 -2.26
CA PHE A 99 -3.79 6.39 -2.13
C PHE A 99 -4.04 7.12 -3.45
N PRO A 100 -5.04 8.02 -3.50
CA PRO A 100 -5.21 8.91 -4.64
C PRO A 100 -3.89 9.66 -4.87
N LEU A 101 -3.42 9.66 -6.12
CA LEU A 101 -2.22 10.41 -6.48
C LEU A 101 -2.53 11.91 -6.45
N HIS A 102 -1.48 12.74 -6.38
CA HIS A 102 -1.61 14.19 -6.20
C HIS A 102 -2.53 14.81 -7.27
N SER A 103 -3.16 15.95 -6.97
CA SER A 103 -4.16 16.62 -7.81
C SER A 103 -3.69 17.03 -9.22
N GLY A 104 -2.39 16.96 -9.49
CA GLY A 104 -1.79 17.22 -10.80
C GLY A 104 -1.54 15.95 -11.63
N THR A 105 -1.61 14.76 -11.02
CA THR A 105 -1.44 13.50 -11.76
C THR A 105 -2.69 13.22 -12.57
N THR A 106 -2.50 12.96 -13.85
CA THR A 106 -3.55 12.58 -14.79
C THR A 106 -3.44 11.10 -15.13
N LYS A 107 -4.49 10.56 -15.74
CA LYS A 107 -4.49 9.19 -16.24
C LYS A 107 -3.42 8.97 -17.31
N GLU A 108 -3.16 9.95 -18.18
CA GLU A 108 -2.18 9.82 -19.26
C GLU A 108 -0.75 9.71 -18.73
N ASP A 109 -0.44 10.33 -17.59
CA ASP A 109 0.88 10.18 -16.93
C ASP A 109 1.18 8.74 -16.54
N LEU A 110 0.15 7.93 -16.34
CA LEU A 110 0.26 6.51 -16.01
C LEU A 110 0.10 5.60 -17.21
N ARG A 111 -0.15 6.13 -18.41
CA ARG A 111 -0.35 5.38 -19.66
C ARG A 111 0.98 4.94 -20.28
N VAL A 112 1.83 4.35 -19.45
CA VAL A 112 3.19 3.97 -19.79
C VAL A 112 3.40 2.48 -19.60
N CYS A 113 2.37 1.64 -19.70
CA CYS A 113 2.49 0.22 -19.34
C CYS A 113 3.41 -0.60 -20.28
N GLU A 114 3.50 -0.22 -21.56
CA GLU A 114 4.27 -0.97 -22.56
C GLU A 114 5.78 -0.77 -22.42
N GLU A 115 6.24 0.45 -22.12
CA GLU A 115 7.68 0.74 -22.07
C GLU A 115 8.42 -0.02 -20.94
N PRO A 116 7.95 -0.01 -19.67
CA PRO A 116 8.53 -0.81 -18.60
C PRO A 116 8.54 -2.30 -18.94
N TRP A 117 7.49 -2.80 -19.61
CA TRP A 117 7.45 -4.19 -20.05
C TRP A 117 8.47 -4.48 -21.16
N ALA A 118 8.61 -3.60 -22.14
CA ALA A 118 9.61 -3.70 -23.21
C ALA A 118 11.05 -3.69 -22.68
N ARG A 119 11.29 -3.10 -21.51
CA ARG A 119 12.57 -3.09 -20.77
C ARG A 119 12.68 -4.19 -19.71
N SER A 120 11.59 -4.87 -19.37
CA SER A 120 11.50 -5.74 -18.20
C SER A 120 12.41 -6.96 -18.32
N PRO A 121 13.12 -7.36 -17.23
CA PRO A 121 13.87 -8.61 -17.20
C PRO A 121 13.00 -9.83 -17.55
N PHE A 122 11.71 -9.76 -17.24
CA PHE A 122 10.75 -10.85 -17.37
C PHE A 122 10.10 -10.96 -18.74
N ASN A 123 10.36 -10.01 -19.65
CA ASN A 123 9.83 -10.06 -21.00
C ASN A 123 10.72 -10.97 -21.89
N PRO A 124 10.21 -12.12 -22.39
CA PRO A 124 10.98 -13.01 -23.26
C PRO A 124 11.30 -12.39 -24.63
N HIS A 125 10.54 -11.38 -25.04
CA HIS A 125 10.70 -10.64 -26.29
C HIS A 125 11.17 -9.21 -26.02
N ARG A 126 12.03 -9.02 -25.01
CA ARG A 126 12.56 -7.71 -24.63
C ARG A 126 13.12 -6.98 -25.85
N SER A 127 12.59 -5.80 -26.13
CA SER A 127 12.99 -4.97 -27.28
C SER A 127 13.80 -3.74 -26.89
N LEU A 128 13.79 -3.36 -25.61
CA LEU A 128 14.52 -2.21 -25.08
C LEU A 128 15.58 -2.67 -24.06
N PRO A 129 16.71 -1.94 -23.93
CA PRO A 129 17.70 -2.27 -22.92
C PRO A 129 17.08 -2.21 -21.51
N PRO A 130 17.44 -3.16 -20.63
CA PRO A 130 16.86 -3.21 -19.30
C PRO A 130 17.19 -1.91 -18.55
N VAL A 131 16.20 -1.40 -17.81
CA VAL A 131 16.50 -0.44 -16.75
C VAL A 131 17.11 -1.27 -15.62
N VAL A 132 18.43 -1.38 -15.62
CA VAL A 132 19.13 -2.04 -14.51
C VAL A 132 18.99 -1.15 -13.28
N PHE A 133 17.96 -1.43 -12.47
CA PHE A 133 17.91 -1.07 -11.05
C PHE A 133 18.60 -2.20 -10.29
N SER A 134 19.94 -2.25 -10.33
CA SER A 134 20.63 -3.09 -9.36
C SER A 134 20.61 -2.35 -8.02
N HIS A 135 20.43 -3.09 -6.93
CA HIS A 135 20.59 -2.54 -5.58
C HIS A 135 21.96 -1.84 -5.46
N ASP A 136 23.01 -2.42 -6.04
CA ASP A 136 24.34 -1.83 -6.14
C ASP A 136 24.39 -0.54 -6.97
N ARG A 137 23.55 -0.40 -8.00
CA ARG A 137 23.42 0.84 -8.79
C ARG A 137 22.66 1.89 -8.01
N LEU A 138 21.59 1.52 -7.31
CA LEU A 138 20.87 2.41 -6.42
C LEU A 138 21.80 2.94 -5.33
N MET A 139 22.52 2.04 -4.66
CA MET A 139 23.50 2.36 -3.63
C MET A 139 24.67 3.15 -4.21
N SER A 140 25.22 2.78 -5.35
CA SER A 140 26.29 3.56 -5.99
C SER A 140 25.81 4.90 -6.54
N MET A 141 24.54 5.07 -6.89
CA MET A 141 23.96 6.37 -7.27
C MET A 141 23.70 7.25 -6.05
N VAL A 142 23.19 6.65 -4.96
CA VAL A 142 23.11 7.27 -3.64
C VAL A 142 24.50 7.68 -3.15
N LEU A 143 25.55 6.90 -3.44
CA LEU A 143 26.94 7.16 -3.05
C LEU A 143 27.73 8.07 -4.01
N LYS A 144 27.24 8.30 -5.25
CA LYS A 144 27.93 9.10 -6.29
C LYS A 144 27.19 10.39 -6.66
N ILE A 145 26.36 10.95 -5.78
CA ILE A 145 25.63 12.20 -6.07
C ILE A 145 26.63 13.37 -6.20
N SER A 146 27.20 13.52 -7.39
CA SER A 146 27.51 14.81 -7.99
C SER A 146 26.29 15.12 -8.85
N PHE A 147 25.54 16.17 -8.51
CA PHE A 147 24.30 16.52 -9.18
C PHE A 147 24.53 16.63 -10.71
N PRO A 148 23.74 15.96 -11.56
CA PRO A 148 23.67 16.36 -12.96
C PRO A 148 23.09 17.79 -13.03
N PRO A 149 23.54 18.64 -13.97
CA PRO A 149 22.92 19.95 -14.20
C PRO A 149 21.41 19.81 -14.45
N GLU A 150 20.64 20.88 -14.18
CA GLU A 150 19.16 20.89 -14.18
C GLU A 150 18.52 20.27 -15.43
N ASP A 151 19.22 20.27 -16.58
CA ASP A 151 18.74 19.74 -17.85
C ASP A 151 18.90 18.20 -18.04
N GLU A 152 19.53 17.47 -17.10
CA GLU A 152 19.81 16.02 -17.23
C GLU A 152 19.32 15.17 -16.04
N MET A 153 18.25 15.58 -15.35
CA MET A 153 17.69 14.75 -14.28
C MET A 153 16.99 13.49 -14.82
N SER A 154 17.71 12.38 -14.80
CA SER A 154 17.10 11.06 -14.95
C SER A 154 16.23 10.72 -13.73
N MET A 155 15.19 9.90 -13.91
CA MET A 155 14.40 9.30 -12.80
C MET A 155 15.26 8.68 -11.70
N HIS A 156 16.43 8.16 -12.06
CA HIS A 156 17.37 7.55 -11.12
C HIS A 156 18.02 8.61 -10.22
N SER A 157 18.38 9.76 -10.77
CA SER A 157 18.96 10.88 -10.02
C SER A 157 17.94 11.47 -9.05
N LEU A 158 16.68 11.56 -9.46
CA LEU A 158 15.56 12.00 -8.61
C LEU A 158 15.29 11.02 -7.46
N PHE A 159 15.31 9.72 -7.72
CA PHE A 159 15.10 8.72 -6.68
C PHE A 159 16.27 8.68 -5.69
N ALA A 160 17.52 8.74 -6.18
CA ALA A 160 18.69 8.83 -5.32
C ALA A 160 18.69 10.11 -4.47
N TRP A 161 18.36 11.26 -5.07
CA TRP A 161 18.15 12.53 -4.37
C TRP A 161 17.09 12.39 -3.28
N HIS A 162 15.93 11.81 -3.59
CA HIS A 162 14.83 11.63 -2.64
C HIS A 162 15.24 10.76 -1.45
N VAL A 163 15.95 9.66 -1.70
CA VAL A 163 16.49 8.81 -0.64
C VAL A 163 17.48 9.59 0.24
N CYS A 164 18.41 10.33 -0.37
CA CYS A 164 19.37 11.16 0.37
C CYS A 164 18.71 12.29 1.17
N ASP A 165 17.72 12.99 0.61
CA ASP A 165 16.97 14.05 1.29
C ASP A 165 16.25 13.53 2.53
N ILE A 166 15.63 12.36 2.43
CA ILE A 166 14.98 11.77 3.60
C ILE A 166 16.03 11.36 4.65
N LEU A 167 17.18 10.82 4.26
CA LEU A 167 18.22 10.40 5.19
C LEU A 167 18.89 11.58 5.92
N LEU A 168 19.05 12.72 5.22
CA LEU A 168 19.91 13.82 5.67
C LEU A 168 19.16 15.04 6.22
N ASN A 169 17.98 15.35 5.66
CA ASN A 169 17.26 16.61 5.93
C ASN A 169 15.98 16.43 6.74
N LYS A 170 15.32 15.26 6.69
CA LYS A 170 14.14 15.05 7.53
C LYS A 170 14.60 14.75 8.96
N ASP A 171 14.13 15.55 9.92
CA ASP A 171 14.27 15.34 11.37
C ASP A 171 13.57 14.06 11.80
N LEU A 172 14.13 12.93 11.37
CA LEU A 172 13.73 11.60 11.77
C LEU A 172 14.60 11.25 12.97
N GLU A 173 14.01 11.35 14.16
CA GLU A 173 14.61 10.96 15.44
C GLU A 173 15.12 9.51 15.45
N THR A 174 14.64 8.70 14.51
CA THR A 174 14.89 7.25 14.44
C THR A 174 16.06 6.86 13.51
N ILE A 175 16.75 7.83 12.90
CA ILE A 175 17.98 7.56 12.16
C ILE A 175 19.17 7.82 13.09
N PRO A 176 20.01 6.81 13.37
CA PRO A 176 21.20 6.96 14.21
C PRO A 176 22.11 8.12 13.74
N GLN A 177 22.69 8.87 14.68
CA GLN A 177 23.47 10.06 14.35
C GLN A 177 24.75 9.73 13.56
N ASP A 178 25.39 8.61 13.89
CA ASP A 178 26.49 8.01 13.14
C ASP A 178 26.12 7.71 11.69
N LEU A 179 24.87 7.30 11.41
CA LEU A 179 24.38 7.12 10.04
C LEU A 179 24.30 8.44 9.29
N LYS A 180 23.73 9.48 9.93
CA LYS A 180 23.66 10.82 9.36
C LYS A 180 25.07 11.36 9.10
N ASP A 181 25.99 11.13 10.03
CA ASP A 181 27.37 11.59 9.94
C ASP A 181 28.16 10.86 8.86
N PHE A 182 27.94 9.55 8.67
CA PHE A 182 28.53 8.78 7.57
C PHE A 182 28.13 9.38 6.23
N PHE A 183 26.83 9.56 5.98
CA PHE A 183 26.34 10.13 4.72
C PHE A 183 26.74 11.61 4.54
N ARG A 184 26.88 12.38 5.63
CA ARG A 184 27.39 13.77 5.58
C ARG A 184 28.89 13.86 5.31
N LYS A 185 29.70 12.94 5.84
CA LYS A 185 31.18 12.94 5.69
C LYS A 185 31.64 12.38 4.35
N GLU A 186 30.98 11.37 3.80
CA GLU A 186 31.41 10.62 2.58
C GLU A 186 31.02 11.29 1.24
N LYS A 187 31.05 12.64 1.15
CA LYS A 187 30.92 13.43 -0.10
C LYS A 187 29.54 13.63 -0.74
N LEU A 188 28.43 13.23 -0.13
CA LEU A 188 27.11 13.41 -0.78
C LEU A 188 26.56 14.83 -0.78
N GLY A 189 27.11 15.70 0.07
CA GLY A 189 26.56 17.03 0.30
C GLY A 189 25.15 16.98 0.90
N LEU A 190 24.58 18.15 1.18
CA LEU A 190 23.15 18.24 1.43
C LEU A 190 22.43 18.20 0.08
N PRO A 191 21.29 17.49 -0.03
CA PRO A 191 20.46 17.58 -1.22
C PRO A 191 20.17 19.06 -1.49
N ALA A 192 20.41 19.53 -2.73
CA ALA A 192 20.03 20.87 -3.12
C ALA A 192 18.56 21.09 -2.73
N GLN A 193 18.23 22.25 -2.16
CA GLN A 193 16.84 22.63 -1.90
C GLN A 193 16.13 22.67 -3.24
N GLN A 194 15.54 21.54 -3.63
CA GLN A 194 14.69 21.48 -4.80
C GLN A 194 13.46 22.33 -4.50
N GLY A 195 12.93 23.01 -5.53
CA GLY A 195 11.65 23.71 -5.44
C GLY A 195 10.65 22.79 -4.74
N TRP A 196 10.13 23.26 -3.61
CA TRP A 196 9.35 22.46 -2.67
C TRP A 196 8.29 21.66 -3.43
N ILE A 197 8.43 20.34 -3.48
CA ILE A 197 7.31 19.48 -3.89
C ILE A 197 6.23 19.74 -2.84
N PRO A 198 5.06 20.29 -3.19
CA PRO A 198 4.05 20.63 -2.21
C PRO A 198 3.69 19.37 -1.41
N HIS A 199 3.99 19.36 -0.12
CA HIS A 199 3.60 18.27 0.74
C HIS A 199 2.11 18.41 1.04
N THR A 200 1.28 17.71 0.28
CA THR A 200 -0.12 17.54 0.61
C THR A 200 -0.30 16.33 1.51
N LYS A 201 -1.16 16.44 2.52
CA LYS A 201 -1.57 15.28 3.31
C LYS A 201 -2.19 14.23 2.39
N THR A 202 -1.57 13.06 2.30
CA THR A 202 -2.11 11.94 1.53
C THR A 202 -3.44 11.50 2.13
N THR A 203 -4.48 11.42 1.29
CA THR A 203 -5.74 10.80 1.68
C THR A 203 -5.59 9.29 1.55
N GLN A 204 -6.01 8.55 2.57
CA GLN A 204 -6.02 7.08 2.53
C GLN A 204 -7.46 6.60 2.53
N LYS A 205 -7.79 5.70 1.60
CA LYS A 205 -9.10 5.06 1.51
C LYS A 205 -8.93 3.57 1.81
N PRO A 206 -9.24 3.11 3.04
CA PRO A 206 -9.02 1.73 3.45
C PRO A 206 -9.95 0.78 2.67
N LEU A 207 -9.40 -0.34 2.22
CA LEU A 207 -10.14 -1.44 1.61
C LEU A 207 -10.66 -2.40 2.69
N HIS A 208 -11.59 -3.27 2.30
CA HIS A 208 -11.98 -4.36 3.18
C HIS A 208 -10.80 -5.31 3.38
N THR A 209 -10.57 -5.64 4.65
CA THR A 209 -9.64 -6.69 5.06
C THR A 209 -9.98 -7.99 4.37
N MET A 210 -8.96 -8.69 3.92
CA MET A 210 -9.08 -9.97 3.24
C MET A 210 -8.57 -11.07 4.14
N ASN A 211 -9.33 -12.14 4.32
CA ASN A 211 -8.83 -13.36 4.96
C ASN A 211 -7.94 -14.15 3.99
N ILE A 212 -6.83 -13.52 3.60
CA ILE A 212 -5.83 -14.01 2.64
C ILE A 212 -4.47 -13.70 3.25
N SER A 213 -3.60 -14.70 3.31
CA SER A 213 -2.22 -14.51 3.77
C SER A 213 -1.32 -14.14 2.60
N LEU A 214 -0.50 -13.10 2.74
CA LEU A 214 0.52 -12.75 1.74
C LEU A 214 1.76 -13.65 1.83
N SER A 215 1.79 -14.65 2.72
CA SER A 215 2.95 -15.53 2.93
C SER A 215 3.37 -16.31 1.67
N THR A 216 2.43 -16.57 0.75
CA THR A 216 2.67 -17.33 -0.49
C THR A 216 2.44 -16.48 -1.74
N SER A 217 3.04 -16.86 -2.87
CA SER A 217 2.79 -16.21 -4.16
C SER A 217 1.33 -16.33 -4.61
N HIS A 218 0.69 -17.47 -4.32
CA HIS A 218 -0.74 -17.66 -4.60
C HIS A 218 -1.61 -16.72 -3.77
N GLY A 219 -1.35 -16.62 -2.47
CA GLY A 219 -2.07 -15.69 -1.60
C GLY A 219 -1.87 -14.22 -2.01
N SER A 220 -0.66 -13.85 -2.42
CA SER A 220 -0.37 -12.51 -2.97
C SER A 220 -1.17 -12.23 -4.25
N ALA A 221 -1.24 -13.19 -5.17
CA ALA A 221 -2.06 -13.06 -6.38
C ALA A 221 -3.55 -12.89 -6.05
N MET A 222 -4.09 -13.71 -5.14
CA MET A 222 -5.48 -13.62 -4.69
C MET A 222 -5.79 -12.28 -4.01
N ALA A 223 -4.88 -11.77 -3.18
CA ALA A 223 -5.02 -10.48 -2.53
C ALA A 223 -5.08 -9.35 -3.57
N LEU A 224 -4.18 -9.36 -4.55
CA LEU A 224 -4.19 -8.38 -5.63
C LEU A 224 -5.48 -8.44 -6.46
N GLU A 225 -5.94 -9.63 -6.86
CA GLU A 225 -7.20 -9.80 -7.58
C GLU A 225 -8.39 -9.26 -6.77
N ASN A 226 -8.40 -9.49 -5.45
CA ASN A 226 -9.43 -8.98 -4.55
C ASN A 226 -9.38 -7.45 -4.45
N ILE A 227 -8.20 -6.85 -4.28
CA ILE A 227 -7.98 -5.39 -4.28
C ILE A 227 -8.48 -4.77 -5.59
N LEU A 228 -8.09 -5.34 -6.74
CA LEU A 228 -8.50 -4.88 -8.07
C LEU A 228 -10.03 -4.94 -8.23
N LYS A 229 -10.66 -6.02 -7.75
CA LYS A 229 -12.12 -6.18 -7.74
C LYS A 229 -12.82 -5.17 -6.83
N GLN A 230 -12.26 -4.90 -5.64
CA GLN A 230 -12.81 -3.90 -4.72
C GLN A 230 -12.75 -2.49 -5.31
N GLY A 231 -11.64 -2.15 -5.98
CA GLY A 231 -11.46 -0.87 -6.66
C GLY A 231 -12.14 -0.73 -8.02
N GLY A 232 -12.88 -1.76 -8.45
CA GLY A 232 -13.54 -1.85 -9.76
C GLY A 232 -12.60 -1.65 -10.95
N ALA A 233 -11.37 -2.16 -10.84
CA ALA A 233 -10.42 -2.14 -11.95
C ALA A 233 -10.96 -2.91 -13.16
N ILE A 234 -10.86 -2.30 -14.34
CA ILE A 234 -11.27 -2.88 -15.61
C ILE A 234 -10.04 -3.42 -16.33
N ARG A 235 -10.09 -4.68 -16.77
CA ARG A 235 -8.96 -5.39 -17.39
C ARG A 235 -8.38 -4.62 -18.58
N GLU A 236 -9.26 -4.11 -19.44
CA GLU A 236 -8.94 -3.39 -20.66
C GLU A 236 -8.17 -2.09 -20.36
N GLN A 237 -8.54 -1.38 -19.29
CA GLN A 237 -7.87 -0.15 -18.90
C GLN A 237 -6.42 -0.40 -18.43
N ARG A 238 -6.18 -1.53 -17.77
CA ARG A 238 -4.87 -1.91 -17.24
C ARG A 238 -3.90 -2.45 -18.28
N LYS A 239 -4.30 -2.58 -19.55
CA LYS A 239 -3.37 -2.89 -20.64
C LYS A 239 -2.41 -1.73 -20.93
N ALA A 240 -2.91 -0.50 -20.79
CA ALA A 240 -2.17 0.71 -21.14
C ALA A 240 -1.65 1.47 -19.90
N HIS A 241 -2.25 1.27 -18.73
CA HIS A 241 -1.98 2.08 -17.54
C HIS A 241 -1.34 1.28 -16.42
N ILE A 242 -0.27 1.82 -15.83
CA ILE A 242 0.38 1.24 -14.67
C ILE A 242 -0.45 1.45 -13.38
N LEU A 243 -0.13 0.66 -12.36
CA LEU A 243 -0.62 0.76 -10.99
C LEU A 243 0.59 0.70 -10.07
N LEU A 244 0.81 1.79 -9.34
CA LEU A 244 1.84 1.86 -8.31
C LEU A 244 1.39 1.05 -7.09
N MET A 245 2.25 0.16 -6.61
CA MET A 245 1.93 -0.75 -5.51
C MET A 245 2.99 -0.68 -4.41
N HIS A 246 2.56 -0.23 -3.24
CA HIS A 246 3.35 -0.22 -2.02
C HIS A 246 3.08 -1.46 -1.18
N ALA A 247 4.13 -2.17 -0.79
CA ALA A 247 4.06 -3.28 0.14
C ALA A 247 5.44 -3.50 0.79
N ASP A 248 5.50 -4.50 1.68
CA ASP A 248 6.78 -5.01 2.16
C ASP A 248 7.62 -5.67 1.05
N LEU A 249 8.93 -5.81 1.30
CA LEU A 249 9.86 -6.41 0.33
C LEU A 249 9.53 -7.88 0.03
N GLY A 250 8.97 -8.61 1.00
CA GLY A 250 8.57 -10.00 0.83
C GLY A 250 7.39 -10.15 -0.12
N ALA A 251 6.39 -9.27 -0.01
CA ALA A 251 5.27 -9.13 -0.93
C ALA A 251 5.78 -8.69 -2.30
N GLY A 252 6.64 -7.67 -2.36
CA GLY A 252 7.29 -7.22 -3.60
C GLY A 252 7.98 -8.36 -4.36
N LYS A 253 8.80 -9.17 -3.67
CA LYS A 253 9.47 -10.34 -4.25
C LYS A 253 8.48 -11.36 -4.81
N LYS A 254 7.35 -11.60 -4.13
CA LYS A 254 6.30 -12.52 -4.60
C LYS A 254 5.64 -12.00 -5.88
N TYR A 255 5.36 -10.70 -5.96
CA TYR A 255 4.80 -10.10 -7.18
C TYR A 255 5.78 -10.11 -8.35
N LEU A 256 7.06 -9.86 -8.12
CA LEU A 256 8.09 -10.00 -9.15
C LEU A 256 8.19 -11.46 -9.64
N GLY A 257 8.16 -12.45 -8.73
CA GLY A 257 8.11 -13.86 -9.11
C GLY A 257 6.83 -14.25 -9.88
N LEU A 258 5.69 -13.62 -9.55
CA LEU A 258 4.46 -13.78 -10.34
C LEU A 258 4.63 -13.19 -11.75
N GLN A 259 5.21 -12.00 -11.89
CA GLN A 259 5.50 -11.41 -13.20
C GLN A 259 6.46 -12.28 -14.02
N GLU A 260 7.51 -12.82 -13.39
CA GLU A 260 8.45 -13.75 -14.02
C GLU A 260 7.76 -15.02 -14.52
N SER A 261 7.03 -15.72 -13.65
CA SER A 261 6.33 -16.96 -14.00
C SER A 261 5.23 -16.75 -15.06
N ARG A 262 4.68 -15.54 -15.15
CA ARG A 262 3.62 -15.19 -16.09
C ARG A 262 4.15 -14.42 -17.31
N GLY A 263 5.45 -14.20 -17.45
CA GLY A 263 6.02 -13.36 -18.51
C GLY A 263 5.75 -13.84 -19.93
N ILE A 264 5.53 -15.16 -20.09
CA ILE A 264 5.17 -15.80 -21.37
C ILE A 264 3.68 -15.67 -21.74
N LYS A 265 2.83 -15.10 -20.88
CA LYS A 265 1.41 -14.93 -21.19
C LYS A 265 1.23 -13.85 -22.25
N ASP A 266 0.22 -14.00 -23.10
CA ASP A 266 -0.02 -13.07 -24.21
C ASP A 266 -0.59 -11.72 -23.76
N ASP A 267 -1.38 -11.73 -22.69
CA ASP A 267 -2.11 -10.56 -22.22
C ASP A 267 -1.41 -9.82 -21.07
N ALA A 268 -1.35 -8.49 -21.17
CA ALA A 268 -0.75 -7.59 -20.18
C ALA A 268 -1.28 -7.80 -18.76
N TRP A 269 -2.59 -8.07 -18.63
CA TRP A 269 -3.20 -8.33 -17.33
C TRP A 269 -2.66 -9.60 -16.70
N ASP A 270 -2.61 -10.69 -17.46
CA ASP A 270 -2.16 -11.98 -16.97
C ASP A 270 -0.68 -11.93 -16.59
N ARG A 271 0.13 -11.17 -17.34
CA ARG A 271 1.53 -10.89 -17.00
C ARG A 271 1.71 -10.04 -15.74
N LEU A 272 0.65 -9.40 -15.24
CA LEU A 272 0.71 -8.36 -14.20
C LEU A 272 1.67 -7.22 -14.57
N GLN A 273 1.90 -6.96 -15.86
CA GLN A 273 2.93 -6.01 -16.30
C GLN A 273 2.62 -4.56 -15.88
N PHE A 274 1.35 -4.27 -15.58
CA PHE A 274 0.89 -2.96 -15.12
C PHE A 274 1.24 -2.69 -13.66
N ILE A 275 1.64 -3.69 -12.88
CA ILE A 275 2.03 -3.50 -11.49
C ILE A 275 3.48 -3.00 -11.42
N ILE A 276 3.65 -1.80 -10.87
CA ILE A 276 4.97 -1.25 -10.54
C ILE A 276 5.11 -1.25 -9.02
N PHE A 277 5.93 -2.18 -8.52
CA PHE A 277 6.22 -2.27 -7.09
C PHE A 277 7.10 -1.09 -6.65
N LEU A 278 6.66 -0.41 -5.60
CA LEU A 278 7.38 0.66 -4.92
C LEU A 278 7.59 0.23 -3.46
N PRO A 279 8.83 -0.07 -3.04
CA PRO A 279 9.07 -0.47 -1.67
C PRO A 279 8.60 0.62 -0.70
N GLY A 280 7.91 0.22 0.37
CA GLY A 280 7.53 1.14 1.43
C GLY A 280 8.77 1.75 2.10
N TRP A 281 8.68 3.02 2.50
CA TRP A 281 9.77 3.77 3.14
C TRP A 281 10.41 3.00 4.31
N PHE A 282 9.59 2.40 5.17
CA PHE A 282 10.04 1.59 6.29
C PHE A 282 10.98 0.45 5.88
N HIS A 283 10.71 -0.21 4.75
CA HIS A 283 11.54 -1.31 4.29
C HIS A 283 12.83 -0.83 3.61
N ILE A 284 12.80 0.32 2.94
CA ILE A 284 14.03 0.96 2.45
C ILE A 284 14.95 1.24 3.64
N ARG A 285 14.40 1.75 4.76
CA ARG A 285 15.19 1.97 5.98
C ARG A 285 15.81 0.70 6.54
N ILE A 286 15.03 -0.38 6.65
CA ILE A 286 15.55 -1.66 7.16
C ILE A 286 16.66 -2.19 6.24
N ALA A 287 16.44 -2.16 4.92
CA ALA A 287 17.43 -2.62 3.96
C ALA A 287 18.72 -1.80 4.01
N LEU A 288 18.62 -0.47 4.19
CA LEU A 288 19.79 0.39 4.34
C LEU A 288 20.55 0.13 5.65
N ALA A 289 19.83 -0.11 6.75
CA ALA A 289 20.47 -0.46 8.02
C ALA A 289 21.20 -1.81 7.93
N ASP A 290 20.61 -2.80 7.26
CA ASP A 290 21.19 -4.13 7.08
C ASP A 290 22.43 -4.10 6.16
N ALA A 291 22.41 -3.30 5.09
CA ALA A 291 23.52 -3.16 4.14
C ALA A 291 24.80 -2.52 4.73
N MET A 292 24.75 -2.06 5.97
CA MET A 292 25.87 -1.43 6.68
C MET A 292 26.57 -2.33 7.69
N HIS A 293 26.05 -3.55 7.88
CA HIS A 293 26.65 -4.60 8.70
C HIS A 293 27.40 -5.61 7.82
#